data_AF-A0A3M1ZQ71-F1
#
_entry.id   AF-A0A3M1ZQ71-F1
#
_cell.length_a   1.000
_cell.length_b   1.000
_cell.length_c   1.000
_cell.angle_alpha   90.00
_cell.angle_beta   90.00
_cell.angle_gamma   90.00
#
_symmetry.space_group_name_H-M   'P 1'
#
loop_
_entity.id
_entity.type
_entity.pdbx_description
1 polymer ?
#
loop_
_entity_poly.entity_id
_entity_poly.type
_entity_poly.pdbx_seq_one_letter_code
_entity_poly.pdbx_strand_id
1 'polypeptide(L)' 'DGGLYLQPEPGAVTFRPGMRVRHPAYGAGRILRVQGRGPATKLVVQFAESTRKLLAWMSDIEIAAEDLR' A
#
# COMPACT_ATOMS: atom_id res chain seq x y z
N ASP A 1 -9.74 9.23 -12.53
CA ASP A 1 -8.27 9.20 -12.67
C ASP A 1 -7.84 7.74 -12.79
N GLY A 2 -7.82 7.20 -14.01
CA GLY A 2 -7.73 5.75 -14.29
C GLY A 2 -6.33 5.16 -14.12
N GLY A 3 -5.65 5.43 -13.01
CA GLY A 3 -4.33 4.88 -12.71
C GLY A 3 -4.37 3.36 -12.60
N LEU A 4 -3.37 2.68 -13.17
CA LEU A 4 -3.19 1.24 -13.02
C LEU A 4 -2.74 0.93 -11.59
N TYR A 5 -3.39 -0.05 -10.96
CA TYR A 5 -3.00 -0.57 -9.67
C TYR A 5 -2.50 -2.01 -9.83
N LEU A 6 -1.42 -2.36 -9.13
CA LEU A 6 -0.78 -3.67 -9.20
C LEU A 6 -0.64 -4.25 -7.79
N GLN A 7 -0.95 -5.53 -7.64
CA GLN A 7 -0.65 -6.26 -6.41
C GLN A 7 0.86 -6.57 -6.37
N PRO A 8 1.60 -6.06 -5.38
CA PRO A 8 3.04 -6.25 -5.30
C PRO A 8 3.35 -7.68 -4.84
N GLU A 9 4.31 -8.32 -5.48
CA GLU A 9 4.91 -9.54 -4.94
C GLU A 9 5.63 -9.22 -3.61
N PRO A 10 5.59 -10.15 -2.62
CA PRO A 10 6.22 -9.92 -1.33
C PRO A 10 7.72 -9.67 -1.49
N GLY A 11 8.17 -8.46 -1.11
CA GLY A 11 9.57 -8.04 -1.20
C GLY A 11 10.01 -7.48 -2.55
N ALA A 12 9.17 -7.52 -3.59
CA ALA A 12 9.48 -6.92 -4.89
C ALA A 12 9.35 -5.38 -4.87
N VAL A 13 8.51 -4.85 -3.97
CA VAL A 13 8.27 -3.40 -3.89
C VAL A 13 8.80 -2.81 -2.59
N THR A 14 9.52 -1.69 -2.74
CA THR A 14 9.94 -0.84 -1.62
C THR A 14 8.87 0.22 -1.37
N PHE A 15 8.00 -0.04 -0.39
CA PHE A 15 6.98 0.92 0.05
C PHE A 15 7.60 2.19 0.64
N ARG A 16 6.98 3.33 0.40
CA ARG A 16 7.38 4.63 0.95
C ARG A 16 6.17 5.44 1.41
N PRO A 17 6.31 6.27 2.46
CA PRO A 17 5.30 7.27 2.77
C PRO A 17 5.00 8.15 1.57
N GLY A 18 3.72 8.43 1.33
CA GLY A 18 3.24 9.21 0.21
C GLY A 18 2.70 8.40 -0.97
N MET A 19 3.07 7.11 -1.09
CA MET A 19 2.59 6.26 -2.18
C MET A 19 1.08 6.06 -2.12
N ARG A 20 0.47 6.05 -3.30
CA ARG A 20 -0.96 5.75 -3.47
C ARG A 20 -1.20 4.26 -3.52
N VAL A 21 -2.25 3.84 -2.84
CA VAL A 21 -2.63 2.43 -2.72
C VAL A 21 -4.14 2.28 -2.83
N ARG A 22 -4.59 1.06 -3.15
CA ARG A 22 -6.00 0.67 -3.10
C ARG A 22 -6.14 -0.62 -2.31
N HIS A 23 -7.19 -0.70 -1.51
CA HIS A 23 -7.58 -1.92 -0.82
C HIS A 23 -9.03 -2.27 -1.22
N PRO A 24 -9.34 -3.53 -1.55
CA PRO A 24 -10.67 -3.90 -2.02
C PRO A 24 -11.79 -3.53 -1.05
N ALA A 25 -11.56 -3.66 0.27
CA ALA A 25 -12.55 -3.31 1.29
C ALA A 25 -12.57 -1.84 1.74
N TYR A 26 -11.49 -1.07 1.50
CA TYR A 26 -11.35 0.30 2.06
C TYR A 26 -11.22 1.37 0.98
N GLY A 27 -11.15 0.98 -0.29
CA GLY A 27 -10.95 1.89 -1.41
C GLY A 27 -9.54 2.43 -1.49
N ALA A 28 -9.41 3.63 -2.05
CA ALA A 28 -8.13 4.30 -2.24
C ALA A 28 -7.59 4.88 -0.93
N GLY A 29 -6.27 4.88 -0.78
CA GLY A 29 -5.57 5.42 0.36
C GLY A 29 -4.15 5.85 0.05
N ARG A 30 -3.49 6.39 1.08
CA ARG A 30 -2.10 6.86 1.01
C ARG A 30 -1.28 6.34 2.17
N ILE A 31 -0.07 5.86 1.88
CA ILE A 31 0.83 5.36 2.92
C ILE A 31 1.32 6.54 3.76
N LEU A 32 1.11 6.50 5.07
CA LEU A 32 1.63 7.47 6.03
C LEU A 32 2.98 7.03 6.61
N ARG A 33 3.14 5.73 6.85
CA ARG A 33 4.35 5.17 7.47
C ARG A 33 4.61 3.74 7.01
N VAL A 34 5.89 3.41 6.87
CA VAL A 34 6.38 2.06 6.59
C VAL A 34 7.27 1.62 7.74
N GLN A 35 7.09 0.38 8.21
CA GLN A 35 7.87 -0.20 9.30
C GLN A 35 8.32 -1.61 8.92
N GLY A 36 9.58 -1.93 9.16
CA GLY A 36 10.15 -3.22 8.76
C GLY A 36 10.44 -3.29 7.26
N ARG A 37 10.81 -4.49 6.79
CA ARG A 37 11.18 -4.79 5.40
C ARG A 37 10.70 -6.18 5.02
N GLY A 38 10.59 -6.45 3.71
CA GLY A 38 10.20 -7.74 3.17
C GLY A 38 8.83 -8.22 3.67
N PRO A 39 8.66 -9.50 4.06
CA PRO A 39 7.38 -10.03 4.51
C PRO A 39 6.92 -9.48 5.88
N ALA A 40 7.80 -8.85 6.66
CA ALA A 40 7.41 -8.21 7.91
C ALA A 40 6.97 -6.74 7.72
N THR A 41 6.87 -6.26 6.47
CA THR A 41 6.57 -4.85 6.19
C THR A 41 5.15 -4.49 6.65
N LYS A 42 5.09 -3.56 7.59
CA LYS A 42 3.85 -2.98 8.12
C LYS A 42 3.64 -1.61 7.51
N LEU A 43 2.46 -1.41 6.93
CA LEU A 43 2.02 -0.14 6.36
C LEU A 43 1.00 0.51 7.29
N VAL A 44 1.15 1.80 7.54
CA VAL A 44 0.09 2.64 8.09
C VAL A 44 -0.48 3.43 6.93
N VAL A 45 -1.74 3.20 6.60
CA VAL A 45 -2.41 3.77 5.43
C VAL A 45 -3.60 4.60 5.88
N GLN A 46 -3.69 5.82 5.37
CA GLN A 46 -4.90 6.64 5.48
C GLN A 46 -5.83 6.29 4.32
N PHE A 47 -6.97 5.69 4.63
CA PHE A 47 -8.11 5.56 3.72
C PHE A 47 -9.11 6.69 4.00
N ALA A 48 -10.13 6.84 3.14
CA ALA A 48 -11.11 7.91 3.24
C ALA A 48 -11.76 8.02 4.63
N GLU A 49 -12.17 6.90 5.22
CA GLU A 49 -12.91 6.88 6.49
C GLU A 49 -12.05 6.54 7.71
N SER A 50 -10.86 5.97 7.52
CA SER A 50 -10.04 5.49 8.64
C SER A 50 -8.57 5.31 8.31
N THR A 51 -7.75 5.35 9.36
CA THR A 51 -6.34 4.96 9.31
C THR A 51 -6.21 3.49 9.72
N ARG A 52 -5.57 2.69 8.88
CA ARG A 52 -5.39 1.25 9.11
C ARG A 52 -3.91 0.88 9.13
N LYS A 53 -3.58 -0.11 9.96
CA LYS A 53 -2.24 -0.72 10.00
C LYS A 53 -2.35 -2.14 9.45
N LEU A 54 -1.56 -2.43 8.41
CA LEU A 54 -1.67 -3.65 7.61
C LEU A 54 -0.28 -4.28 7.40
N LEU A 55 -0.25 -5.59 7.18
CA LEU A 55 0.93 -6.30 6.67
C LEU A 55 0.86 -6.35 5.15
N ALA A 56 1.84 -5.76 4.47
CA ALA A 56 1.79 -5.53 3.02
C ALA A 56 1.43 -6.79 2.21
N TRP A 57 2.01 -7.95 2.56
CA TRP A 57 1.81 -9.21 1.84
C TRP A 57 0.48 -9.92 2.15
N MET A 58 -0.24 -9.56 3.23
CA MET A 58 -1.51 -10.19 3.63
C MET A 58 -2.74 -9.32 3.36
N SER A 59 -2.55 -8.10 2.85
CA SER A 59 -3.60 -7.07 2.87
C SER A 59 -4.20 -6.79 1.51
N ASP A 60 -4.01 -7.66 0.52
CA ASP A 60 -4.51 -7.48 -0.87
C ASP A 60 -4.36 -6.04 -1.39
N ILE A 61 -3.26 -5.39 -1.00
CA ILE A 61 -3.06 -3.98 -1.25
C ILE A 61 -2.47 -3.79 -2.64
N GLU A 62 -3.13 -3.01 -3.46
CA GLU A 62 -2.68 -2.69 -4.80
C GLU A 62 -1.96 -1.34 -4.76
N ILE A 63 -0.84 -1.20 -5.46
CA ILE A 63 -0.04 0.03 -5.51
C ILE A 63 -0.28 0.70 -6.86
N ALA A 64 -0.44 2.02 -6.86
CA ALA A 64 -0.49 2.78 -8.10
C ALA A 64 0.83 2.61 -8.87
N ALA A 65 0.77 2.18 -10.12
CA ALA A 65 1.94 1.86 -10.94
C ALA A 65 2.90 3.05 -11.09
N GLU A 66 2.37 4.27 -11.07
CA GLU A 66 3.14 5.52 -11.10
C GLU A 66 4.05 5.73 -9.89
N ASP A 67 3.75 5.10 -8.75
CA ASP A 67 4.52 5.17 -7.52
C ASP A 67 5.61 4.06 -7.46
N LEU A 68 5.66 3.12 -8.40
CA LEU A 68 6.62 2.00 -8.43
C LEU A 68 8.03 2.39 -8.96
N ARG A 69 8.54 3.55 -8.55
CA ARG A 69 9.87 4.05 -8.96
C ARG A 69 11.03 3.58 -8.07
#